data_AF-A0A845PSF6-F1
#
_entry.id   AF-A0A845PSF6-F1
#
_cell.length_a   1.000
_cell.length_b   1.000
_cell.length_c   1.000
_cell.angle_alpha   90.00
_cell.angle_beta   90.00
_cell.angle_gamma   90.00
#
_symmetry.space_group_name_H-M   'P 1'
#
loop_
_entity.id
_entity.type
_entity.pdbx_description
1 polymer ?
#
loop_
_entity_poly.entity_id
_entity_poly.type
_entity_poly.pdbx_seq_one_letter_code
_entity_poly.pdbx_strand_id
1 'polypeptide(L)'
;MEKQKFHYDNSIVKAFLYATIVFGVVGFILGITAALMLFYPELPEFLLGTDDTTIQSLRSGNIQGLIHSQGALGFGRIRMLHTSAVIFAFVCNSFFCGAYYSLQRLLKTRMYSDTLSWIHFWTWQLMIVSVVITFIMGINTSKEYAEHEWPIDILIAFSWIIFGVNMFATIAKRRVRHLYV
;
A
#
# COMPACT_ATOMS: atom_id res chain seq x y z
N MET A 1 -22.61 -18.48 -36.87
CA MET A 1 -21.91 -17.37 -36.18
C MET A 1 -20.77 -17.97 -35.36
N GLU A 2 -19.52 -17.78 -35.78
CA GLU A 2 -18.37 -18.15 -34.96
C GLU A 2 -18.39 -17.33 -33.66
N LYS A 3 -18.35 -18.02 -32.52
CA LYS A 3 -18.20 -17.37 -31.22
C LYS A 3 -16.80 -16.76 -31.17
N GLN A 4 -16.67 -15.43 -31.24
CA GLN A 4 -15.40 -14.76 -31.02
C GLN A 4 -14.85 -15.18 -29.64
N LYS A 5 -13.75 -15.95 -29.64
CA LYS A 5 -13.06 -16.35 -28.41
C LYS A 5 -12.35 -15.13 -27.85
N PHE A 6 -12.92 -14.56 -26.79
CA PHE A 6 -12.36 -13.41 -26.10
C PHE A 6 -11.47 -13.87 -24.94
N HIS A 7 -10.26 -13.32 -24.82
CA HIS A 7 -9.33 -13.60 -23.73
C HIS A 7 -9.12 -12.36 -22.87
N TYR A 8 -9.43 -12.48 -21.57
CA TYR A 8 -9.20 -11.46 -20.55
C TYR A 8 -7.75 -11.52 -20.07
N ASP A 9 -7.14 -10.37 -19.77
CA ASP A 9 -5.87 -10.37 -19.03
C ASP A 9 -6.16 -10.53 -17.53
N ASN A 10 -6.08 -11.78 -17.08
CA ASN A 10 -6.21 -12.12 -15.66
C ASN A 10 -4.86 -12.12 -14.94
N SER A 11 -3.73 -11.96 -15.64
CA SER A 11 -2.41 -12.02 -15.02
C SER A 11 -2.22 -10.83 -14.09
N ILE A 12 -2.57 -9.64 -14.56
CA ILE A 12 -2.51 -8.41 -13.75
C ILE A 12 -3.48 -8.46 -12.57
N VAL A 13 -4.68 -9.03 -12.77
CA VAL A 13 -5.68 -9.19 -11.71
C VAL A 13 -5.14 -10.09 -10.60
N LYS A 14 -4.52 -11.22 -10.96
CA LYS A 14 -3.89 -12.11 -9.98
C LYS A 14 -2.74 -11.44 -9.25
N ALA A 15 -1.92 -10.65 -9.94
CA ALA A 15 -0.81 -9.93 -9.33
C ALA A 15 -1.31 -8.96 -8.24
N PHE A 16 -2.33 -8.15 -8.55
CA PHE A 16 -2.97 -7.27 -7.57
C PHE A 16 -3.65 -8.07 -6.44
N LEU A 17 -4.30 -9.20 -6.74
CA LEU A 17 -4.90 -10.06 -5.72
C LEU A 17 -3.86 -10.61 -4.74
N TYR A 18 -2.73 -11.10 -5.24
CA TYR A 18 -1.64 -11.59 -4.38
C TYR A 18 -1.04 -10.47 -3.54
N ALA A 19 -0.80 -9.29 -4.15
CA ALA A 19 -0.35 -8.11 -3.42
C ALA A 19 -1.33 -7.73 -2.31
N THR A 20 -2.64 -7.69 -2.60
CA THR A 20 -3.70 -7.43 -1.62
C THR A 20 -3.61 -8.38 -0.43
N ILE A 21 -3.48 -9.69 -0.66
CA ILE A 21 -3.42 -10.66 0.44
C ILE A 21 -2.17 -10.42 1.29
N VAL A 22 -1.00 -10.24 0.66
CA VAL A 22 0.27 -10.00 1.35
C VAL A 22 0.21 -8.72 2.18
N PHE A 23 -0.19 -7.60 1.58
CA PHE A 23 -0.24 -6.32 2.28
C PHE A 23 -1.39 -6.23 3.28
N GLY A 24 -2.47 -6.97 3.09
CA GLY A 24 -3.52 -7.13 4.09
C GLY A 24 -2.96 -7.74 5.37
N VAL A 25 -2.26 -8.87 5.25
CA VAL A 25 -1.61 -9.52 6.40
C VAL A 25 -0.62 -8.57 7.08
N VAL A 26 0.25 -7.90 6.32
CA VAL A 26 1.22 -6.94 6.87
C VAL A 26 0.53 -5.78 7.59
N GLY A 27 -0.47 -5.16 6.96
CA GLY A 27 -1.20 -4.02 7.53
C GLY A 27 -1.94 -4.37 8.81
N PHE A 28 -2.59 -5.53 8.87
CA PHE A 28 -3.27 -5.99 10.08
C PHE A 28 -2.30 -6.37 11.20
N ILE A 29 -1.15 -6.98 10.90
CA ILE A 29 -0.10 -7.24 11.90
C ILE A 29 0.38 -5.92 12.50
N LEU A 30 0.70 -4.92 11.67
CA LEU A 30 1.10 -3.59 12.14
C LEU A 30 0.03 -2.94 13.03
N GLY A 31 -1.25 -3.15 12.71
CA GLY A 31 -2.37 -2.64 13.51
C GLY A 31 -2.49 -3.30 14.87
N ILE A 32 -2.34 -4.62 14.93
CA ILE A 32 -2.31 -5.37 16.20
C ILE A 32 -1.11 -4.92 17.03
N THR A 33 0.07 -4.76 16.42
CA THR A 33 1.25 -4.25 17.12
C THR A 33 1.01 -2.85 17.67
N ALA A 34 0.45 -1.93 16.88
CA ALA A 34 0.10 -0.58 17.32
C ALA A 34 -0.89 -0.60 18.50
N ALA A 35 -1.91 -1.47 18.44
CA ALA A 35 -2.89 -1.62 19.51
C ALA A 35 -2.25 -2.15 20.81
N LEU A 36 -1.34 -3.12 20.71
CA LEU A 36 -0.63 -3.65 21.87
C LEU A 36 0.31 -2.61 22.49
N MET A 37 0.94 -1.76 21.68
CA MET A 37 1.80 -0.67 22.16
C MET A 37 1.06 0.35 23.05
N LEU A 38 -0.27 0.48 22.93
CA LEU A 38 -1.06 1.32 23.83
C LEU A 38 -1.13 0.77 25.26
N PHE A 39 -0.96 -0.55 25.44
CA PHE A 39 -0.95 -1.21 26.74
C PHE A 39 0.46 -1.57 27.22
N TYR A 40 1.35 -1.92 26.28
CA TYR A 40 2.74 -2.31 26.50
C TYR A 40 3.67 -1.51 25.57
N PRO A 41 4.07 -0.29 25.96
CA PRO A 41 4.87 0.61 25.11
C PRO A 41 6.24 0.05 24.71
N GLU A 42 6.80 -0.85 25.53
CA GLU A 42 8.15 -1.42 25.38
C GLU A 42 8.20 -2.65 24.43
N LEU A 43 7.06 -3.06 23.87
CA LEU A 43 6.94 -4.25 23.02
C LEU A 43 7.89 -4.29 21.79
N PRO A 44 8.10 -3.21 21.02
CA PRO A 44 9.03 -3.24 19.89
C PRO A 44 10.49 -3.40 20.33
N GLU A 45 10.88 -2.82 21.46
CA GLU A 45 12.23 -2.94 22.04
C GLU A 45 12.49 -4.36 22.56
N PHE A 46 11.46 -4.99 23.15
CA PHE A 46 11.51 -6.38 23.61
C PHE A 46 11.66 -7.38 22.45
N LEU A 47 11.01 -7.13 21.31
CA LEU A 47 11.00 -8.06 20.17
C LEU A 47 12.18 -7.91 19.21
N LEU A 48 12.60 -6.68 18.92
CA LEU A 48 13.52 -6.39 17.81
C LEU A 48 14.87 -5.84 18.29
N GLY A 49 15.03 -5.69 19.60
CA GLY A 49 16.21 -5.09 20.19
C GLY A 49 16.18 -3.58 20.05
N THR A 50 17.06 -2.93 20.79
CA THR A 50 17.12 -1.48 20.85
C THR A 50 18.36 -0.95 20.14
N ASP A 51 18.15 0.02 19.26
CA ASP A 51 19.21 0.75 18.54
C ASP A 51 19.80 1.90 19.40
N ASP A 52 19.16 2.20 20.52
CA ASP A 52 19.45 3.32 21.42
C ASP A 52 20.14 2.89 22.73
N THR A 53 21.40 3.31 22.91
CA THR A 53 22.25 2.94 24.07
C THR A 53 21.70 3.39 25.42
N THR A 54 20.70 4.27 25.45
CA THR A 54 20.01 4.79 26.65
C THR A 54 19.08 3.76 27.32
N ILE A 55 18.71 2.68 26.63
CA ILE A 55 17.70 1.69 27.07
C ILE A 55 18.28 0.54 27.90
N GLN A 56 19.61 0.39 28.00
CA GLN A 56 20.18 -0.46 29.06
C GLN A 56 19.74 -0.01 30.47
N SER A 57 19.30 1.25 30.63
CA SER A 57 18.76 1.79 31.89
C SER A 57 17.29 1.42 32.16
N LEU A 58 16.51 0.97 31.16
CA LEU A 58 15.10 0.60 31.36
C LEU A 58 14.91 -0.74 32.09
N ARG A 59 15.96 -1.58 32.18
CA ARG A 59 16.02 -2.70 33.13
C ARG A 59 15.89 -2.28 34.61
N SER A 60 15.99 -0.98 34.92
CA SER A 60 15.91 -0.44 36.28
C SER A 60 14.57 0.24 36.64
N GLY A 61 13.57 0.23 35.76
CA GLY A 61 12.21 0.72 36.09
C GLY A 61 12.03 2.24 36.16
N ASN A 62 12.88 3.02 35.47
CA ASN A 62 12.81 4.48 35.47
C ASN A 62 11.99 5.02 34.28
N ILE A 63 10.85 5.65 34.58
CA ILE A 63 9.85 6.18 33.61
C ILE A 63 10.44 7.30 32.72
N GLN A 64 11.56 7.92 33.12
CA GLN A 64 12.24 8.96 32.37
C GLN A 64 12.88 8.47 31.05
N GLY A 65 13.22 7.16 30.95
CA GLY A 65 13.80 6.57 29.74
C GLY A 65 12.81 6.42 28.57
N LEU A 66 11.51 6.39 28.87
CA LEU A 66 10.43 6.32 27.88
C LEU A 66 10.21 7.63 27.12
N ILE A 67 10.76 8.75 27.62
CA ILE A 67 10.59 10.07 26.98
C ILE A 67 11.53 10.23 25.77
N HIS A 68 12.64 9.49 25.73
CA HIS A 68 13.65 9.58 24.68
C HIS A 68 13.78 8.33 23.80
N SER A 69 13.10 7.23 24.11
CA SER A 69 13.01 6.07 23.22
C SER A 69 12.07 6.36 22.04
N GLN A 70 12.62 6.99 21.00
CA GLN A 70 11.97 7.08 19.69
C GLN A 70 12.81 6.27 18.70
N GLY A 71 13.05 5.00 19.01
CA GLY A 71 13.65 4.04 18.08
C GLY A 71 12.85 3.95 16.77
N ALA A 72 13.41 3.29 15.76
CA ALA A 72 12.81 3.20 14.42
C ALA A 72 11.37 2.62 14.41
N LEU A 73 10.96 1.94 15.48
CA LEU A 73 9.67 1.28 15.65
C LEU A 73 8.83 1.83 16.81
N GLY A 74 9.06 3.09 17.22
CA GLY A 74 8.21 3.76 18.19
C GLY A 74 6.75 3.88 17.72
N PHE A 75 5.81 3.99 18.66
CA PHE A 75 4.36 4.03 18.38
C PHE A 75 3.97 5.03 17.28
N GLY A 76 4.56 6.23 17.29
CA GLY A 76 4.31 7.26 16.27
C GLY A 76 4.61 6.76 14.85
N ARG A 77 5.76 6.09 14.65
CA ARG A 77 6.18 5.54 13.36
C ARG A 77 5.34 4.34 12.94
N ILE A 78 5.06 3.43 13.87
CA ILE A 78 4.23 2.25 13.62
C ILE A 78 2.79 2.64 13.26
N ARG A 79 2.24 3.69 13.87
CA ARG A 79 0.92 4.24 13.51
C ARG A 79 0.89 4.68 12.05
N MET A 80 1.86 5.51 11.65
CA MET A 80 1.97 6.00 10.26
C MET A 80 2.19 4.84 9.29
N LEU A 81 3.04 3.87 9.65
CA LEU A 81 3.26 2.68 8.83
C LEU A 81 2.00 1.83 8.68
N HIS A 82 1.22 1.65 9.76
CA HIS A 82 -0.03 0.92 9.75
C HIS A 82 -1.09 1.59 8.85
N THR A 83 -1.34 2.89 9.04
CA THR A 83 -2.37 3.62 8.27
C THR A 83 -2.06 3.58 6.78
N SER A 84 -0.80 3.84 6.38
CA SER A 84 -0.42 3.78 4.98
C SER A 84 -0.42 2.36 4.42
N ALA A 85 -0.01 1.34 5.19
CA ALA A 85 -0.05 -0.05 4.74
C ALA A 85 -1.50 -0.53 4.52
N VAL A 86 -2.42 -0.20 5.42
CA VAL A 86 -3.83 -0.62 5.26
C VAL A 86 -4.50 0.12 4.10
N ILE A 87 -4.28 1.42 3.94
CA ILE A 87 -4.96 2.20 2.91
C ILE A 87 -4.31 2.00 1.54
N PHE A 88 -3.04 2.38 1.40
CA PHE A 88 -2.37 2.39 0.10
C PHE A 88 -1.90 1.01 -0.35
N ALA A 89 -1.48 0.16 0.59
CA ALA A 89 -0.99 -1.17 0.23
C ALA A 89 -2.12 -2.22 0.20
N PHE A 90 -3.05 -2.24 1.15
CA PHE A 90 -4.14 -3.23 1.14
C PHE A 90 -5.37 -2.75 0.34
N VAL A 91 -5.98 -1.63 0.73
CA VAL A 91 -7.25 -1.17 0.13
C VAL A 91 -7.05 -0.76 -1.33
N CYS A 92 -6.03 0.02 -1.68
CA CYS A 92 -5.82 0.42 -3.08
C CYS A 92 -5.46 -0.75 -3.99
N ASN A 93 -4.63 -1.72 -3.56
CA ASN A 93 -4.40 -2.94 -4.36
C ASN A 93 -5.71 -3.73 -4.56
N SER A 94 -6.57 -3.79 -3.53
CA SER A 94 -7.90 -4.42 -3.63
C SER A 94 -8.80 -3.70 -4.64
N PHE A 95 -8.79 -2.37 -4.60
CA PHE A 95 -9.50 -1.53 -5.57
C PHE A 95 -8.98 -1.78 -6.99
N PHE A 96 -7.66 -1.80 -7.21
CA PHE A 96 -7.10 -2.05 -8.54
C PHE A 96 -7.39 -3.46 -9.05
N CYS A 97 -7.32 -4.47 -8.19
CA CYS A 97 -7.77 -5.83 -8.53
C CYS A 97 -9.23 -5.80 -9.02
N GLY A 98 -10.12 -5.17 -8.25
CA GLY A 98 -11.53 -5.00 -8.60
C GLY A 98 -11.73 -4.22 -9.90
N ALA A 99 -11.00 -3.13 -10.10
CA ALA A 99 -11.08 -2.29 -11.29
C ALA A 99 -10.62 -3.04 -12.55
N TYR A 100 -9.44 -3.66 -12.55
CA TYR A 100 -8.95 -4.44 -13.69
C TYR A 100 -9.81 -5.66 -13.99
N TYR A 101 -10.38 -6.29 -12.95
CA TYR A 101 -11.32 -7.40 -13.13
C TYR A 101 -12.63 -6.92 -13.75
N SER A 102 -13.25 -5.90 -13.16
CA SER A 102 -14.58 -5.41 -13.53
C SER A 102 -14.60 -4.71 -14.88
N LEU A 103 -13.65 -3.81 -15.16
CA LEU A 103 -13.58 -3.04 -16.41
C LEU A 103 -13.63 -3.94 -17.63
N GLN A 104 -12.78 -4.97 -17.66
CA GLN A 104 -12.72 -5.84 -18.83
C GLN A 104 -14.05 -6.58 -19.05
N ARG A 105 -14.70 -7.04 -17.98
CA ARG A 105 -15.94 -7.84 -18.03
C ARG A 105 -17.17 -7.01 -18.34
N LEU A 106 -17.28 -5.83 -17.75
CA LEU A 106 -18.37 -4.89 -17.99
C LEU A 106 -18.33 -4.33 -19.42
N LEU A 107 -17.13 -3.99 -19.90
CA LEU A 107 -16.94 -3.40 -21.23
C LEU A 107 -16.82 -4.47 -22.34
N LYS A 108 -16.72 -5.75 -21.95
CA LYS A 108 -16.50 -6.92 -22.83
C LYS A 108 -15.31 -6.73 -23.77
N THR A 109 -14.23 -6.15 -23.24
CA THR A 109 -13.01 -5.82 -24.00
C THR A 109 -11.76 -6.02 -23.14
N ARG A 110 -10.60 -6.24 -23.77
CA ARG A 110 -9.33 -6.42 -23.05
C ARG A 110 -8.85 -5.05 -22.61
N MET A 111 -8.00 -4.98 -21.58
CA MET A 111 -7.34 -3.73 -21.28
C MET A 111 -6.64 -3.18 -22.51
N TYR A 112 -6.67 -1.85 -22.63
CA TYR A 112 -6.09 -1.13 -23.76
C TYR A 112 -4.61 -1.47 -23.96
N SER A 113 -3.84 -1.54 -22.86
CA SER A 113 -2.43 -1.94 -22.89
C SER A 113 -2.07 -2.77 -21.67
N ASP A 114 -1.59 -3.99 -21.92
CA ASP A 114 -1.09 -4.88 -20.86
C ASP A 114 0.21 -4.33 -20.25
N THR A 115 1.10 -3.77 -21.08
CA THR A 115 2.34 -3.13 -20.62
C THR A 115 2.04 -1.98 -19.67
N LEU A 116 1.04 -1.15 -19.99
CA LEU A 116 0.64 -0.03 -19.14
C LEU A 116 0.03 -0.51 -17.81
N SER A 117 -0.65 -1.65 -17.83
CA SER A 117 -1.17 -2.31 -16.63
C SER A 117 -0.04 -2.81 -15.73
N TRP A 118 1.00 -3.42 -16.31
CA TRP A 118 2.17 -3.89 -15.57
C TRP A 118 3.06 -2.77 -15.04
N ILE A 119 3.25 -1.69 -15.80
CA ILE A 119 3.95 -0.49 -15.31
C ILE A 119 3.19 0.05 -14.10
N HIS A 120 1.87 0.20 -14.19
CA HIS A 120 1.04 0.64 -13.08
C HIS A 120 1.24 -0.25 -11.83
N PHE A 121 1.20 -1.58 -11.99
CA PHE A 121 1.42 -2.50 -10.87
C PHE A 121 2.78 -2.29 -10.21
N TRP A 122 3.87 -2.28 -10.98
CA TRP A 122 5.22 -2.14 -10.43
C TRP A 122 5.49 -0.77 -9.83
N THR A 123 5.01 0.31 -10.47
CA THR A 123 5.07 1.66 -9.90
C THR A 123 4.36 1.71 -8.55
N TRP A 124 3.19 1.08 -8.42
CA TRP A 124 2.46 1.00 -7.17
C TRP A 124 3.21 0.20 -6.09
N GLN A 125 3.80 -0.94 -6.46
CA GLN A 125 4.58 -1.75 -5.51
C GLN A 125 5.84 -1.03 -5.04
N LEU A 126 6.56 -0.36 -5.96
CA LEU A 126 7.75 0.43 -5.65
C LEU A 126 7.43 1.60 -4.71
N MET A 127 6.28 2.24 -4.91
CA MET A 127 5.78 3.27 -4.01
C MET A 127 5.59 2.72 -2.60
N ILE A 128 4.88 1.58 -2.44
CA ILE A 128 4.65 0.96 -1.13
C ILE A 128 5.98 0.64 -0.43
N VAL A 129 6.93 0.03 -1.14
CA VAL A 129 8.26 -0.30 -0.58
C VAL A 129 9.01 0.97 -0.17
N SER A 130 8.96 2.03 -0.98
CA SER A 130 9.59 3.31 -0.67
C SER A 130 9.00 3.93 0.60
N VAL A 131 7.68 3.89 0.76
CA VAL A 131 6.98 4.39 1.95
C VAL A 131 7.43 3.66 3.21
N VAL A 132 7.54 2.33 3.16
CA VAL A 132 8.02 1.54 4.29
C VAL A 132 9.43 1.97 4.70
N ILE A 133 10.33 2.14 3.72
CA ILE A 133 11.71 2.57 3.97
C ILE A 133 11.75 3.98 4.58
N THR A 134 11.06 4.95 3.97
CA THR A 134 11.10 6.35 4.42
C THR A 134 10.52 6.51 5.83
N PHE A 135 9.46 5.79 6.17
CA PHE A 135 8.85 5.89 7.49
C PHE A 135 9.70 5.26 8.59
N ILE A 136 10.37 4.14 8.31
CA ILE A 136 11.34 3.55 9.24
C ILE A 136 12.49 4.52 9.48
N MET A 137 12.95 5.21 8.43
CA MET A 137 13.97 6.27 8.53
C MET A 137 13.47 7.55 9.22
N GLY A 138 12.18 7.67 9.51
CA GLY A 138 11.57 8.86 10.13
C GLY A 138 11.43 10.05 9.17
N ILE A 139 11.50 9.81 7.85
CA ILE A 139 11.31 10.83 6.83
C ILE A 139 9.83 10.82 6.44
N ASN A 140 9.08 11.80 6.94
CA ASN A 140 7.66 11.95 6.68
C ASN A 140 7.19 13.39 6.90
N THR A 141 5.99 13.67 6.40
CA THR A 141 5.28 14.92 6.67
C THR A 141 4.24 14.73 7.79
N SER A 142 3.86 15.81 8.46
CA SER A 142 2.87 15.76 9.56
C SER A 142 1.40 15.70 9.11
N LYS A 143 1.13 15.40 7.83
CA LYS A 143 -0.24 15.37 7.26
C LYS A 143 -0.76 13.94 7.23
N GLU A 144 -1.83 13.66 7.96
CA GLU A 144 -2.44 12.33 7.98
C GLU A 144 -2.93 11.92 6.58
N TYR A 145 -2.64 10.68 6.18
CA TYR A 145 -2.88 10.11 4.84
C TYR A 145 -2.09 10.75 3.69
N ALA A 146 -1.19 11.69 3.99
CA ALA A 146 -0.26 12.31 3.07
C ALA A 146 1.14 12.41 3.70
N GLU A 147 1.49 11.41 4.53
CA GLU A 147 2.73 11.40 5.29
C GLU A 147 3.97 11.18 4.41
N HIS A 148 3.78 10.82 3.14
CA HIS A 148 4.84 10.59 2.17
C HIS A 148 5.55 11.89 1.78
N GLU A 149 6.83 11.77 1.41
CA GLU A 149 7.58 12.90 0.86
C GLU A 149 7.23 13.16 -0.60
N TRP A 150 7.49 14.39 -1.05
CA TRP A 150 7.19 14.85 -2.40
C TRP A 150 7.67 13.93 -3.55
N PRO A 151 8.81 13.20 -3.49
CA PRO A 151 9.20 12.30 -4.58
C PRO A 151 8.25 11.12 -4.71
N ILE A 152 7.72 10.63 -3.59
CA ILE A 152 6.74 9.54 -3.53
C ILE A 152 5.39 10.07 -4.02
N ASP A 153 5.01 11.29 -3.65
CA ASP A 153 3.78 11.91 -4.16
C ASP A 153 3.77 12.03 -5.70
N ILE A 154 4.90 12.41 -6.30
CA ILE A 154 5.06 12.44 -7.75
C ILE A 154 4.91 11.04 -8.35
N LEU A 155 5.50 10.03 -7.71
CA LEU A 155 5.40 8.63 -8.15
C LEU A 155 3.95 8.14 -8.09
N ILE A 156 3.21 8.48 -7.03
CA ILE A 156 1.78 8.19 -6.88
C ILE A 156 0.99 8.85 -8.00
N ALA A 157 1.19 10.16 -8.23
CA ALA A 157 0.49 10.90 -9.27
C ALA A 157 0.76 10.28 -10.66
N PHE A 158 2.01 9.93 -10.95
CA PHE A 158 2.39 9.25 -12.18
C PHE A 158 1.68 7.88 -12.34
N SER A 159 1.65 7.08 -11.27
CA SER A 159 0.94 5.79 -11.25
C SER A 159 -0.55 5.95 -11.55
N TRP A 160 -1.21 6.93 -10.94
CA TRP A 160 -2.63 7.23 -11.16
C TRP A 160 -2.93 7.71 -12.59
N ILE A 161 -2.02 8.50 -13.19
CA ILE A 161 -2.16 8.91 -14.59
C ILE A 161 -2.11 7.68 -15.52
N ILE A 162 -1.14 6.79 -15.30
CA ILE A 162 -1.01 5.54 -16.08
C ILE A 162 -2.27 4.69 -15.96
N PHE A 163 -2.78 4.49 -14.74
CA PHE A 163 -4.03 3.78 -14.50
C PHE A 163 -5.20 4.44 -15.21
N GLY A 164 -5.35 5.76 -15.04
CA GLY A 164 -6.41 6.57 -15.63
C GLY A 164 -6.42 6.47 -17.15
N VAL A 165 -5.27 6.67 -17.81
CA VAL A 165 -5.13 6.55 -19.27
C VAL A 165 -5.55 5.16 -19.74
N ASN A 166 -5.08 4.10 -19.07
CA ASN A 166 -5.43 2.72 -19.45
C ASN A 166 -6.93 2.43 -19.27
N MET A 167 -7.52 2.92 -18.17
CA MET A 167 -8.95 2.81 -17.89
C MET A 167 -9.79 3.54 -18.92
N PHE A 168 -9.55 4.84 -19.14
CA PHE A 168 -10.32 5.66 -20.08
C PHE A 168 -10.17 5.16 -21.52
N ALA A 169 -8.97 4.77 -21.95
CA ALA A 169 -8.75 4.22 -23.27
C ALA A 169 -9.50 2.88 -23.48
N THR A 170 -9.69 2.10 -22.41
CA THR A 170 -10.46 0.86 -22.44
C THR A 170 -11.97 1.14 -22.51
N ILE A 171 -12.45 2.15 -21.78
CA ILE A 171 -13.83 2.63 -21.88
C ILE A 171 -14.13 3.18 -23.28
N ALA A 172 -13.16 3.84 -23.93
CA ALA A 172 -13.31 4.35 -25.29
C ALA A 172 -13.41 3.22 -26.33
N LYS A 173 -12.67 2.11 -26.16
CA LYS A 173 -12.72 0.91 -27.03
C LYS A 173 -13.78 -0.12 -26.61
N ARG A 174 -14.76 0.26 -25.76
CA ARG A 174 -15.77 -0.66 -25.26
C ARG A 174 -16.65 -1.21 -26.39
N ARG A 175 -17.16 -2.43 -26.20
CA ARG A 175 -18.09 -3.07 -27.16
C ARG A 175 -19.56 -2.87 -26.82
N VAL A 176 -19.85 -2.36 -25.62
CA VAL A 176 -21.20 -2.12 -25.12
C VAL A 176 -21.60 -0.65 -25.32
N ARG A 177 -22.85 -0.40 -25.73
CA ARG A 177 -23.35 0.97 -25.96
C ARG A 177 -23.55 1.73 -24.65
N HIS A 178 -24.13 1.06 -23.66
CA HIS A 178 -24.42 1.61 -22.34
C HIS A 178 -23.32 1.25 -21.34
N LEU A 179 -23.04 2.17 -20.42
CA LEU A 179 -22.21 1.90 -19.25
C LEU A 179 -23.08 1.29 -18.15
N TYR A 180 -22.47 0.41 -17.37
CA TYR A 180 -23.12 -0.16 -16.20
C TYR A 180 -23.41 0.95 -15.19
N VAL A 181 -24.66 1.02 -14.72
CA VAL A 181 -25.15 1.95 -13.70
C VAL A 181 -25.28 1.19 -12.39
#